data_AF-A0A4S2RK37-F1
#
_entry.id   AF-A0A4S2RK37-F1
#
_cell.length_a   1.000
_cell.length_b   1.000
_cell.length_c   1.000
_cell.angle_alpha   90.00
_cell.angle_beta   90.00
_cell.angle_gamma   90.00
#
_symmetry.space_group_name_H-M   'P 1'
#
loop_
_entity.id
_entity.type
_entity.pdbx_description
1 polymer ?
#
loop_
_entity_poly.entity_id
_entity_poly.type
_entity_poly.pdbx_seq_one_letter_code
_entity_poly.pdbx_strand_id
1 'polypeptide(L)'
;MVKQYETIPLDPERAENVHYATDNRIRALAQAVWCMRTGKTRQDWLNLGKDHPGTLIPEAREWVRAAVAASILEPPERDLEADRAYEEMQARRATR
;
A
#
# COMPACT_ATOMS: atom_id res chain seq x y z
N MET A 1 34.32 18.11 4.09
CA MET A 1 33.05 18.86 3.93
C MET A 1 31.92 17.88 4.19
N VAL A 2 31.27 17.94 5.35
CA VAL A 2 30.15 17.03 5.68
C VAL A 2 28.93 17.58 4.96
N LYS A 3 28.33 16.80 4.04
CA LYS A 3 27.02 17.17 3.48
C LYS A 3 26.02 17.13 4.64
N GLN A 4 25.48 18.28 5.03
CA GLN A 4 24.30 18.32 5.87
C GLN A 4 23.17 17.68 5.07
N TYR A 5 22.65 16.56 5.55
CA TYR A 5 21.44 15.97 5.01
C TYR A 5 20.29 16.81 5.57
N GLU A 6 19.70 17.67 4.75
CA GLU A 6 18.46 18.35 5.10
C GLU A 6 17.41 17.30 5.48
N THR A 7 16.73 17.52 6.61
CA THR A 7 15.64 16.65 7.03
C THR A 7 14.49 16.82 6.04
N ILE A 8 14.03 15.71 5.45
CA ILE A 8 12.87 15.72 4.55
C ILE A 8 11.64 16.04 5.41
N PRO A 9 10.86 17.09 5.10
CA PRO A 9 9.59 17.33 5.79
C PRO A 9 8.63 16.18 5.48
N LEU A 10 8.04 15.61 6.52
CA LEU A 10 7.04 14.55 6.41
C LEU A 10 5.64 15.14 6.55
N ASP A 11 4.74 14.74 5.65
CA ASP A 11 3.31 15.07 5.68
C ASP A 11 2.49 13.77 5.83
N PRO A 12 2.17 13.35 7.06
CA PRO A 12 1.43 12.11 7.31
C PRO A 12 0.02 12.12 6.74
N GLU A 13 -0.62 13.29 6.62
CA GLU A 13 -2.02 13.42 6.16
C GLU A 13 -2.15 12.95 4.71
N ARG A 14 -1.14 13.22 3.88
CA ARG A 14 -1.07 12.73 2.49
C ARG A 14 -1.05 11.20 2.39
N ALA A 15 -0.57 10.51 3.42
CA ALA A 15 -0.44 9.06 3.44
C ALA A 15 -1.68 8.33 4.02
N GLU A 16 -2.65 9.06 4.59
CA GLU A 16 -3.85 8.45 5.21
C GLU A 16 -4.66 7.65 4.20
N ASN A 17 -4.77 8.16 2.97
CA ASN A 17 -5.54 7.53 1.88
C ASN A 17 -4.85 6.30 1.26
N VAL A 18 -3.64 5.94 1.71
CA VAL A 18 -2.94 4.73 1.23
C VAL A 18 -3.57 3.50 1.90
N HIS A 19 -4.61 2.98 1.25
CA HIS A 19 -5.37 1.81 1.68
C HIS A 19 -5.00 0.54 0.90
N TYR A 20 -5.00 -0.57 1.63
CA TYR A 20 -4.65 -1.91 1.11
C TYR A 20 -5.51 -2.37 -0.08
N ALA A 21 -6.81 -2.10 -0.02
CA ALA A 21 -7.76 -2.70 -0.97
C ALA A 21 -7.73 -2.04 -2.36
N THR A 22 -7.31 -0.77 -2.44
CA THR A 22 -7.45 0.07 -3.63
C THR A 22 -6.12 0.51 -4.23
N ASP A 23 -5.02 0.49 -3.46
CA ASP A 23 -3.71 0.92 -3.98
C ASP A 23 -2.90 -0.24 -4.58
N ASN A 24 -2.90 -0.31 -5.91
CA ASN A 24 -2.15 -1.30 -6.69
C ASN A 24 -0.63 -1.26 -6.45
N ARG A 25 -0.07 -0.12 -6.01
CA ARG A 25 1.37 0.04 -5.77
C ARG A 25 1.82 -0.81 -4.59
N ILE A 26 1.01 -0.93 -3.55
CA ILE A 26 1.29 -1.79 -2.39
C ILE A 26 1.44 -3.24 -2.85
N ARG A 27 0.51 -3.71 -3.69
CA ARG A 27 0.53 -5.07 -4.21
C ARG A 27 1.74 -5.32 -5.10
N ALA A 28 2.06 -4.39 -5.99
CA ALA A 28 3.21 -4.47 -6.87
C ALA A 28 4.53 -4.50 -6.09
N LEU A 29 4.66 -3.64 -5.07
CA LEU A 29 5.86 -3.56 -4.24
C LEU A 29 6.04 -4.83 -3.39
N ALA A 30 4.97 -5.31 -2.75
CA ALA A 30 4.98 -6.55 -1.99
C ALA A 30 5.42 -7.75 -2.85
N GLN A 31 4.89 -7.83 -4.08
CA GLN A 31 5.28 -8.87 -5.04
C GLN A 31 6.76 -8.74 -5.42
N ALA A 32 7.20 -7.55 -5.81
CA ALA A 32 8.57 -7.32 -6.27
C ALA A 32 9.60 -7.71 -5.19
N VAL A 33 9.39 -7.25 -3.96
CA VAL A 33 10.29 -7.52 -2.83
C VAL A 33 10.34 -9.01 -2.51
N TRP A 34 9.20 -9.69 -2.51
CA TRP A 34 9.15 -11.12 -2.26
C TRP A 34 9.87 -11.91 -3.37
N CYS A 35 9.65 -11.56 -4.64
CA CYS A 35 10.32 -12.18 -5.78
C CYS A 35 11.84 -11.96 -5.71
N MET A 36 12.30 -10.74 -5.39
CA MET A 36 13.73 -10.43 -5.24
C MET A 36 14.39 -11.22 -4.10
N ARG A 37 13.69 -11.39 -2.96
CA ARG A 37 14.22 -12.12 -1.79
C ARG A 37 14.29 -13.63 -2.00
N THR A 38 13.37 -14.18 -2.79
CA THR A 38 13.19 -15.63 -2.91
C THR A 38 13.65 -16.21 -4.25
N GLY A 39 13.82 -15.38 -5.28
CA GLY A 39 14.05 -15.81 -6.66
C GLY A 39 12.84 -16.48 -7.33
N LYS A 40 11.68 -16.51 -6.67
CA LYS A 40 10.48 -17.20 -7.14
C LYS A 40 9.61 -16.32 -8.04
N THR A 41 8.66 -16.95 -8.72
CA THR A 41 7.84 -16.30 -9.75
C THR A 41 6.63 -15.57 -9.17
N ARG A 42 5.97 -14.73 -9.99
CA ARG A 42 4.67 -14.13 -9.66
C ARG A 42 3.61 -15.19 -9.32
N GLN A 43 3.62 -16.34 -9.98
CA GLN A 43 2.63 -17.38 -9.73
C GLN A 43 2.79 -17.97 -8.32
N ASP A 44 4.02 -18.17 -7.88
CA ASP A 44 4.32 -18.63 -6.53
C ASP A 44 3.86 -17.63 -5.47
N TRP A 45 4.03 -16.32 -5.75
CA TRP A 45 3.53 -15.26 -4.90
C TRP A 45 2.00 -15.25 -4.78
N LEU A 46 1.29 -15.44 -5.90
CA LEU A 46 -0.17 -15.54 -5.90
C LEU A 46 -0.66 -16.76 -5.11
N ASN A 47 0.03 -17.90 -5.25
CA ASN A 47 -0.28 -19.11 -4.48
C ASN A 47 -0.09 -18.85 -2.98
N LEU A 48 1.01 -18.19 -2.60
CA LEU A 48 1.27 -17.80 -1.21
C LEU A 48 0.21 -16.83 -0.67
N GLY A 49 -0.21 -15.84 -1.46
CA GLY A 49 -1.23 -14.87 -1.07
C GLY A 49 -2.63 -15.49 -0.90
N LYS A 50 -2.91 -16.60 -1.60
CA LYS A 50 -4.14 -17.38 -1.42
C LYS A 50 -4.16 -18.08 -0.07
N ASP A 51 -3.02 -18.66 0.34
CA ASP A 51 -2.92 -19.42 1.58
C ASP A 51 -2.70 -18.51 2.80
N HIS A 52 -2.07 -17.36 2.60
CA HIS A 52 -1.75 -16.40 3.65
C HIS A 52 -1.95 -14.93 3.17
N PRO A 53 -3.19 -14.42 3.13
CA PRO A 53 -3.50 -13.10 2.59
C PRO A 53 -2.93 -11.92 3.40
N GLY A 54 -2.43 -12.16 4.62
CA GLY A 54 -1.94 -11.11 5.53
C GLY A 54 -0.44 -10.89 5.56
N THR A 55 0.39 -11.77 4.99
CA THR A 55 1.81 -11.88 5.37
C THR A 55 2.77 -10.94 4.64
N LEU A 56 2.38 -10.37 3.50
CA LEU A 56 3.34 -9.65 2.62
C LEU A 56 3.00 -8.17 2.40
N ILE A 57 1.82 -7.77 2.82
CA ILE A 57 1.24 -6.48 2.45
C ILE A 57 1.45 -5.40 3.51
N PRO A 58 1.43 -5.70 4.84
CA PRO A 58 1.64 -4.68 5.85
C PRO A 58 2.95 -3.90 5.67
N GLU A 59 4.07 -4.59 5.45
CA GLU A 59 5.38 -3.96 5.25
C GLU A 59 5.41 -3.08 4.00
N ALA A 60 4.91 -3.59 2.87
CA ALA A 60 4.84 -2.82 1.63
C ALA A 60 3.94 -1.58 1.77
N ARG A 61 2.85 -1.66 2.55
CA ARG A 61 1.97 -0.53 2.83
C ARG A 61 2.71 0.57 3.59
N GLU A 62 3.46 0.21 4.63
CA GLU A 62 4.23 1.19 5.40
C GLU A 62 5.29 1.90 4.54
N TRP A 63 5.93 1.19 3.60
CA TRP A 63 6.86 1.82 2.66
C TRP A 63 6.19 2.78 1.68
N VAL A 64 5.03 2.43 1.13
CA VAL A 64 4.27 3.34 0.27
C VAL A 64 3.80 4.56 1.06
N ARG A 65 3.32 4.37 2.29
CA ARG A 65 2.93 5.48 3.18
C ARG A 65 4.11 6.42 3.47
N ALA A 66 5.27 5.87 3.83
CA ALA A 66 6.47 6.65 4.07
C ALA A 66 6.90 7.43 2.80
N ALA A 67 6.84 6.78 1.63
CA ALA A 67 7.19 7.43 0.37
C ALA A 67 6.21 8.57 0.01
N VAL A 68 4.91 8.40 0.26
CA VAL A 68 3.92 9.47 0.07
C VAL A 68 4.13 10.61 1.07
N ALA A 69 4.34 10.28 2.36
CA ALA A 69 4.58 11.28 3.40
C ALA A 69 5.86 12.08 3.14
N ALA A 70 6.89 11.46 2.58
CA ALA A 70 8.13 12.10 2.18
C ALA A 70 8.06 12.82 0.81
N SER A 71 6.87 12.89 0.18
CA SER A 71 6.67 13.45 -1.16
C SER A 71 7.51 12.80 -2.27
N ILE A 72 7.94 11.54 -2.07
CA ILE A 72 8.62 10.73 -3.09
C ILE A 72 7.60 10.16 -4.07
N LEU A 73 6.41 9.82 -3.58
CA LEU A 73 5.27 9.39 -4.38
C LEU A 73 4.10 10.36 -4.18
N GLU A 74 3.30 10.54 -5.23
CA GLU A 74 2.03 11.22 -5.08
C GLU A 74 1.04 10.36 -4.27
N PRO A 75 0.13 10.98 -3.50
CA PRO A 75 -1.02 10.28 -2.93
C PRO A 75 -1.79 9.54 -4.02
N PRO A 76 -2.39 8.38 -3.71
CA PRO A 76 -3.26 7.71 -4.66
C PRO A 76 -4.41 8.66 -5.03
N GLU A 77 -4.79 8.72 -6.30
CA GLU A 77 -6.00 9.41 -6.70
C GLU A 77 -7.17 8.82 -5.93
N ARG A 78 -7.96 9.68 -5.25
CA ARG A 78 -9.18 9.23 -4.60
C ARG A 78 -10.16 8.79 -5.67
N ASP A 79 -10.40 7.49 -5.75
CA ASP A 79 -11.51 6.95 -6.51
C ASP A 79 -12.80 7.14 -5.69
N LEU A 80 -13.45 8.28 -5.90
CA LEU A 80 -14.69 8.66 -5.23
C LEU A 80 -15.85 7.69 -5.52
N GLU A 81 -15.77 6.88 -6.57
CA GLU A 81 -16.76 5.83 -6.84
C GLU A 81 -16.48 4.59 -6.01
N ALA A 82 -15.22 4.17 -5.89
CA ALA A 82 -14.82 3.08 -5.02
C ALA A 82 -15.08 3.40 -3.53
N ASP A 83 -14.82 4.64 -3.10
CA ASP A 83 -15.10 5.11 -1.74
C ASP A 83 -16.61 4.95 -1.41
N ARG A 84 -17.49 5.44 -2.30
CA ARG A 84 -18.95 5.33 -2.13
C ARG A 84 -19.43 3.87 -2.14
N ALA A 85 -18.91 3.04 -3.04
CA ALA A 85 -19.27 1.63 -3.11
C ALA A 85 -18.85 0.86 -1.84
N TYR A 86 -17.70 1.21 -1.26
CA TYR A 86 -17.25 0.65 0.02
C TYR A 86 -18.14 1.08 1.19
N GLU A 87 -18.49 2.36 1.28
CA GLU A 87 -19.41 2.89 2.30
C GLU A 87 -20.78 2.20 2.23
N GLU A 88 -21.35 2.04 1.03
CA GLU A 88 -22.60 1.31 0.84
C GLU A 88 -22.50 -0.17 1.27
N MET A 89 -21.40 -0.84 0.94
CA MET A 89 -21.17 -2.23 1.38
C MET A 89 -21.13 -2.33 2.90
N GLN A 90 -20.43 -1.40 3.57
CA GLN A 90 -20.33 -1.37 5.04
C GLN A 90 -21.66 -1.06 5.71
N ALA A 91 -22.44 -0.12 5.17
CA ALA A 91 -23.78 0.19 5.67
C ALA A 91 -24.74 -1.02 5.58
N ARG A 92 -24.66 -1.78 4.48
CA ARG A 92 -25.44 -3.04 4.32
C ARG A 92 -25.00 -4.13 5.31
N ARG A 93 -23.73 -4.16 5.70
CA ARG A 93 -23.22 -5.11 6.71
C ARG A 93 -23.64 -4.75 8.14
N ALA A 94 -23.78 -3.46 8.45
CA ALA A 94 -24.16 -2.98 9.77
C ALA A 94 -25.66 -3.16 10.09
N THR A 95 -26.48 -3.42 9.08
CA THR A 95 -27.95 -3.57 9.19
C THR A 95 -28.42 -5.03 9.19
N ARG A 96 -27.49 -5.98 9.24
CA ARG A 96 -27.73 -7.43 9.24
C ARG A 96 -27.26 -8.06 10.53
#